data_AF-A0A2E6XJS9-F1
#
_entry.id   AF-A0A2E6XJS9-F1
#
_cell.length_a   1.000
_cell.length_b   1.000
_cell.length_c   1.000
_cell.angle_alpha   90.00
_cell.angle_beta   90.00
_cell.angle_gamma   90.00
#
_symmetry.space_group_name_H-M   'P 1'
#
loop_
_entity.id
_entity.type
_entity.pdbx_description
1 polymer ?
#
loop_
_entity_poly.entity_id
_entity_poly.type
_entity_poly.pdbx_seq_one_letter_code
_entity_poly.pdbx_strand_id
1 'polypeptide(L)'
;MNQPGSPLSADALREGLHKASALEALLQEEFALLKAGDLDNFESLQAKKNETLESLSSLLPALTADQPVMDQDNDSTATLIQEIKVVLATCRDAHLKNAMLIDRKIEATRSALEVLRSSRSADTGETYDKLGRIKRGYSPGRQADV
;
A
#
# COMPACT_ATOMS: atom_id res chain seq x y z
N MET A 1 11.16 27.59 -36.16
CA MET A 1 9.71 27.58 -35.89
C MET A 1 9.05 26.52 -36.75
N ASN A 2 8.07 25.81 -36.17
CA ASN A 2 7.15 24.82 -36.75
C ASN A 2 7.49 23.34 -36.49
N GLN A 3 7.22 22.92 -35.25
CA GLN A 3 6.66 21.59 -34.98
C GLN A 3 5.15 21.62 -35.26
N PRO A 4 4.60 20.80 -36.17
CA PRO A 4 3.22 20.36 -36.09
C PRO A 4 3.19 18.99 -35.39
N GLY A 5 2.19 18.80 -34.52
CA GLY A 5 2.09 17.70 -33.56
C GLY A 5 2.28 16.31 -34.17
N SER A 6 3.10 15.49 -33.49
CA SER A 6 3.19 14.07 -33.80
C SER A 6 1.81 13.44 -33.53
N PRO A 7 1.24 12.69 -34.50
CA PRO A 7 0.12 11.83 -34.21
C PRO A 7 0.58 10.85 -33.12
N LEU A 8 -0.32 10.46 -32.23
CA LEU A 8 -0.18 9.29 -31.38
C LEU A 8 0.29 8.10 -32.24
N SER A 9 1.61 7.88 -32.30
CA SER A 9 2.16 6.81 -33.10
C SER A 9 1.75 5.50 -32.44
N ALA A 10 1.28 4.53 -33.22
CA ALA A 10 0.91 3.21 -32.73
C ALA A 10 2.02 2.58 -31.87
N ASP A 11 3.27 2.94 -32.12
CA ASP A 11 4.44 2.54 -31.32
C ASP A 11 4.43 3.12 -29.90
N ALA A 12 4.01 4.39 -29.71
CA ALA A 12 3.88 4.99 -28.38
C ALA A 12 2.75 4.34 -27.56
N LEU A 13 1.66 3.92 -28.23
CA LEU A 13 0.58 3.16 -27.59
C LEU A 13 1.03 1.75 -27.19
N ARG A 14 1.77 1.06 -28.08
CA ARG A 14 2.37 -0.24 -27.76
C ARG A 14 3.38 -0.15 -26.62
N GLU A 15 4.20 0.90 -26.59
CA GLU A 15 5.12 1.17 -25.48
C GLU A 15 4.36 1.42 -24.17
N GLY A 16 3.27 2.19 -24.23
CA GLY A 16 2.37 2.40 -23.09
C GLY A 16 1.77 1.09 -22.56
N LEU A 17 1.29 0.22 -23.45
CA LEU A 17 0.76 -1.10 -23.08
C LEU A 17 1.83 -1.99 -22.45
N HIS A 18 3.04 -2.03 -23.03
CA HIS A 18 4.16 -2.80 -22.48
C HIS A 18 4.55 -2.30 -21.09
N LYS A 19 4.62 -0.97 -20.89
CA LYS A 19 4.91 -0.38 -19.58
C LYS A 19 3.80 -0.64 -18.56
N ALA A 20 2.53 -0.63 -18.98
CA ALA A 20 1.40 -0.94 -18.10
C ALA A 20 1.42 -2.42 -17.66
N SER A 21 1.73 -3.34 -18.59
CA SER A 21 1.90 -4.77 -18.25
C SER A 21 3.11 -5.00 -17.35
N ALA A 22 4.23 -4.28 -17.57
CA ALA A 22 5.38 -4.32 -16.68
C ALA A 22 5.04 -3.83 -15.26
N LEU A 23 4.23 -2.77 -15.14
CA LEU A 23 3.73 -2.29 -13.86
C LEU A 23 2.85 -3.34 -13.17
N GLU A 24 1.99 -4.03 -13.90
CA GLU A 24 1.17 -5.12 -13.36
C GLU A 24 2.05 -6.24 -12.78
N ALA A 25 3.07 -6.68 -13.52
CA ALA A 25 4.01 -7.70 -13.07
C ALA A 25 4.76 -7.26 -11.80
N LEU A 26 5.21 -6.01 -11.73
CA LEU A 26 5.85 -5.45 -10.54
C LEU A 26 4.90 -5.47 -9.33
N LEU A 27 3.62 -5.11 -9.51
CA LEU A 27 2.63 -5.12 -8.44
C LEU A 27 2.32 -6.54 -7.94
N GLN A 28 2.35 -7.55 -8.82
CA GLN A 28 2.20 -8.95 -8.45
C GLN A 28 3.42 -9.46 -7.67
N GLU A 29 4.63 -9.06 -8.06
CA GLU A 29 5.86 -9.38 -7.33
C GLU A 29 5.88 -8.71 -5.95
N GLU A 30 5.50 -7.43 -5.86
CA GLU A 30 5.30 -6.73 -4.59
C GLU A 30 4.32 -7.48 -3.68
N PHE A 31 3.19 -7.95 -4.22
CA PHE A 31 2.21 -8.72 -3.45
C PHE A 31 2.82 -10.02 -2.89
N ALA A 32 3.63 -10.73 -3.69
CA ALA A 32 4.30 -11.95 -3.26
C ALA A 32 5.31 -11.70 -2.15
N LEU A 33 6.13 -10.65 -2.27
CA LEU A 33 7.12 -10.25 -1.26
C LEU A 33 6.45 -9.74 0.02
N LEU A 34 5.40 -8.92 -0.11
CA LEU A 34 4.58 -8.49 1.01
C LEU A 34 3.96 -9.68 1.72
N LYS A 35 3.54 -10.73 1.02
CA LYS A 35 3.05 -11.96 1.64
C LYS A 35 4.16 -12.74 2.35
N ALA A 36 5.34 -12.85 1.74
CA ALA A 36 6.51 -13.52 2.31
C ALA A 36 7.12 -12.76 3.51
N GLY A 37 6.85 -11.46 3.63
CA GLY A 37 7.43 -10.61 4.68
C GLY A 37 8.83 -10.10 4.35
N ASP A 38 9.24 -10.16 3.09
CA ASP A 38 10.52 -9.67 2.60
C ASP A 38 10.41 -8.17 2.26
N LEU A 39 10.71 -7.33 3.25
CA LEU A 39 10.55 -5.88 3.15
C LEU A 39 11.72 -5.21 2.40
N ASP A 40 12.92 -5.78 2.47
CA ASP A 40 14.10 -5.23 1.81
C ASP A 40 13.95 -5.29 0.28
N ASN A 41 13.50 -6.45 -0.24
CA ASN A 41 13.22 -6.59 -1.66
C ASN A 41 12.00 -5.75 -2.08
N PHE A 42 10.97 -5.64 -1.22
CA PHE A 42 9.83 -4.76 -1.47
C PHE A 42 10.23 -3.27 -1.59
N GLU A 43 11.14 -2.78 -0.73
CA GLU A 43 11.63 -1.40 -0.80
C GLU A 43 12.43 -1.15 -2.08
N SER A 44 13.24 -2.12 -2.52
CA SER A 44 13.97 -2.03 -3.80
C SER A 44 13.04 -1.91 -5.02
N LEU A 45 11.86 -2.52 -4.97
CA LEU A 45 10.86 -2.46 -6.02
C LEU A 45 10.16 -1.11 -6.09
N GLN A 46 10.11 -0.33 -4.99
CA GLN A 46 9.47 0.98 -5.00
C GLN A 46 10.14 1.98 -5.94
N ALA A 47 11.48 1.93 -6.05
CA ALA A 47 12.21 2.76 -7.00
C ALA A 47 11.81 2.44 -8.45
N LYS A 48 11.77 1.15 -8.80
CA LYS A 48 11.37 0.67 -10.14
C LYS A 48 9.91 0.99 -10.47
N LYS A 49 9.02 0.88 -9.47
CA LYS A 49 7.60 1.25 -9.61
C LYS A 49 7.44 2.73 -9.92
N ASN A 50 8.15 3.61 -9.21
CA ASN A 50 8.10 5.05 -9.43
C ASN A 50 8.60 5.43 -10.84
N GLU A 51 9.72 4.86 -11.28
CA GLU A 51 10.24 5.09 -12.64
C GLU A 51 9.24 4.66 -13.73
N THR A 52 8.60 3.51 -13.53
CA THR A 52 7.58 2.98 -14.46
C THR A 52 6.33 3.86 -14.47
N LEU A 53 5.90 4.35 -13.29
CA LEU A 53 4.76 5.26 -13.16
C LEU A 53 5.04 6.64 -13.77
N GLU A 54 6.23 7.20 -13.59
CA GLU A 54 6.64 8.46 -14.21
C GLU A 54 6.64 8.33 -15.74
N SER A 55 7.19 7.23 -16.25
CA SER A 55 7.16 6.90 -17.67
C SER A 55 5.73 6.77 -18.21
N LEU A 56 4.83 6.10 -17.50
CA LEU A 56 3.41 6.01 -17.88
C LEU A 56 2.69 7.35 -17.77
N SER A 57 2.99 8.15 -16.77
CA SER A 57 2.41 9.48 -16.55
C SER A 57 2.77 10.44 -17.69
N SER A 58 3.98 10.35 -18.22
CA SER A 58 4.40 11.12 -19.40
C SER A 58 3.60 10.77 -20.67
N LEU A 59 3.07 9.55 -20.76
CA LEU A 59 2.30 9.05 -21.90
C LEU A 59 0.79 9.32 -21.76
N LEU A 60 0.29 9.59 -20.55
CA LEU A 60 -1.13 9.86 -20.27
C LEU A 60 -1.70 11.08 -21.02
N PRO A 61 -1.00 12.23 -21.10
CA PRO A 61 -1.48 13.37 -21.88
C PRO A 61 -1.60 13.06 -23.36
N ALA A 62 -0.72 12.21 -23.89
CA ALA A 62 -0.82 11.73 -25.27
C ALA A 62 -2.05 10.83 -25.43
N LEU A 63 -2.28 9.86 -24.54
CA LEU A 63 -3.42 8.94 -24.56
C LEU A 63 -4.80 9.62 -24.40
N THR A 64 -4.83 10.80 -23.78
CA THR A 64 -6.07 11.54 -23.44
C THR A 64 -6.26 12.79 -24.31
N ALA A 65 -5.28 13.12 -25.16
CA ALA A 65 -5.42 14.19 -26.13
C ALA A 65 -6.53 13.81 -27.12
N ASP A 66 -7.70 14.39 -26.90
CA ASP A 66 -8.92 14.28 -27.69
C ASP A 66 -8.61 14.53 -29.17
N GLN A 67 -8.36 13.46 -29.93
CA GLN A 67 -8.26 13.56 -31.38
C GLN A 67 -9.68 13.57 -31.93
N PRO A 68 -10.06 14.59 -32.73
CA PRO A 68 -11.39 14.65 -33.32
C PRO A 68 -11.59 13.40 -34.18
N VAL A 69 -12.66 12.70 -33.86
CA VAL A 69 -13.08 11.42 -34.42
C VAL A 69 -13.40 11.58 -35.91
N MET A 70 -12.40 11.46 -36.76
CA MET A 70 -12.57 11.21 -38.18
C MET A 70 -11.56 10.16 -38.63
N ASP A 71 -12.07 9.22 -39.42
CA ASP A 71 -11.37 8.20 -40.21
C ASP A 71 -11.20 6.81 -39.59
N GLN A 72 -11.49 5.83 -40.45
CA GLN A 72 -11.75 4.41 -40.19
C GLN A 72 -10.50 3.62 -39.71
N ASP A 73 -9.32 4.24 -39.68
CA ASP A 73 -8.10 3.71 -39.04
C ASP A 73 -8.11 3.82 -37.50
N ASN A 74 -9.13 4.47 -36.93
CA ASN A 74 -9.31 4.61 -35.48
C ASN A 74 -9.64 3.30 -34.75
N ASP A 75 -10.09 2.23 -35.42
CA ASP A 75 -10.55 1.02 -34.71
C ASP A 75 -9.40 0.28 -34.01
N SER A 76 -8.25 0.12 -34.68
CA SER A 76 -7.06 -0.51 -34.09
C SER A 76 -6.39 0.36 -33.02
N THR A 77 -6.47 1.68 -33.16
CA THR A 77 -5.90 2.64 -32.20
C THR A 77 -6.79 2.75 -30.96
N ALA A 78 -8.12 2.79 -31.15
CA ALA A 78 -9.10 2.83 -30.07
C ALA A 78 -9.14 1.53 -29.27
N THR A 79 -8.98 0.37 -29.92
CA THR A 79 -8.86 -0.93 -29.23
C THR A 79 -7.61 -0.98 -28.34
N LEU A 80 -6.44 -0.53 -28.83
CA LEU A 80 -5.23 -0.43 -28.01
C LEU A 80 -5.38 0.52 -26.82
N ILE A 81 -6.00 1.69 -27.02
CA ILE A 81 -6.28 2.62 -25.91
C ILE A 81 -7.21 1.97 -24.87
N GLN A 82 -8.20 1.22 -25.32
CA GLN A 82 -9.11 0.51 -24.43
C GLN A 82 -8.40 -0.60 -23.66
N GLU A 83 -7.52 -1.37 -24.30
CA GLU A 83 -6.67 -2.36 -23.64
C GLU A 83 -5.79 -1.73 -22.55
N ILE A 84 -5.14 -0.61 -22.86
CA ILE A 84 -4.31 0.12 -21.88
C ILE A 84 -5.16 0.54 -20.67
N LYS A 85 -6.38 1.05 -20.89
CA LYS A 85 -7.30 1.42 -19.80
C LYS A 85 -7.68 0.22 -18.92
N VAL A 86 -7.91 -0.94 -19.52
CA VAL A 86 -8.21 -2.19 -18.78
C VAL A 86 -7.00 -2.59 -17.93
N VAL A 87 -5.79 -2.60 -18.50
CA VAL A 87 -4.56 -2.94 -17.77
C VAL A 87 -4.29 -1.95 -16.62
N LEU A 88 -4.50 -0.66 -16.85
CA LEU A 88 -4.37 0.36 -15.79
C LEU A 88 -5.41 0.17 -14.67
N ALA A 89 -6.64 -0.21 -15.00
CA ALA A 89 -7.66 -0.54 -14.00
C ALA A 89 -7.23 -1.76 -13.16
N THR A 90 -6.69 -2.81 -13.78
CA THR A 90 -6.15 -3.97 -13.06
C THR A 90 -4.94 -3.62 -12.19
N CYS A 91 -4.05 -2.73 -12.68
CA CYS A 91 -2.93 -2.23 -11.88
C CYS A 91 -3.40 -1.46 -10.64
N ARG A 92 -4.42 -0.61 -10.79
CA ARG A 92 -5.02 0.11 -9.65
C ARG A 92 -5.57 -0.86 -8.62
N ASP A 93 -6.33 -1.86 -9.06
CA ASP A 93 -6.95 -2.83 -8.15
C ASP A 93 -5.89 -3.71 -7.45
N ALA A 94 -4.80 -4.07 -8.14
CA ALA A 94 -3.65 -4.75 -7.54
C ALA A 94 -2.94 -3.86 -6.50
N HIS A 95 -2.74 -2.58 -6.81
CA HIS A 95 -2.13 -1.62 -5.89
C HIS A 95 -2.97 -1.42 -4.62
N LEU A 96 -4.30 -1.35 -4.75
CA LEU A 96 -5.21 -1.28 -3.60
C LEU A 96 -5.11 -2.52 -2.71
N LYS A 97 -4.97 -3.73 -3.29
CA LYS A 97 -4.74 -4.95 -2.52
C LYS A 97 -3.41 -4.91 -1.75
N ASN A 98 -2.35 -4.42 -2.37
CA ASN A 98 -1.05 -4.24 -1.72
C ASN A 98 -1.18 -3.29 -0.52
N ALA A 99 -1.88 -2.15 -0.68
CA ALA A 99 -2.13 -1.19 0.40
C ALA A 99 -2.91 -1.83 1.58
N MET A 100 -4.00 -2.56 1.29
CA MET A 100 -4.77 -3.24 2.34
C MET A 100 -3.95 -4.28 3.12
N LEU A 101 -3.05 -5.00 2.43
CA LEU A 101 -2.16 -5.95 3.10
C LEU A 101 -1.16 -5.25 4.04
N ILE A 102 -0.59 -4.13 3.60
CA ILE A 102 0.33 -3.32 4.40
C ILE A 102 -0.39 -2.81 5.65
N ASP A 103 -1.58 -2.23 5.50
CA ASP A 103 -2.38 -1.72 6.63
C ASP A 103 -2.66 -2.82 7.66
N ARG A 104 -3.07 -4.01 7.19
CA ARG A 104 -3.33 -5.15 8.06
C ARG A 104 -2.08 -5.62 8.79
N LYS A 105 -0.91 -5.61 8.13
CA LYS A 105 0.36 -5.96 8.77
C LYS A 105 0.77 -4.94 9.83
N ILE A 106 0.61 -3.64 9.54
CA ILE A 106 0.88 -2.58 10.52
C ILE A 106 -0.03 -2.75 11.75
N GLU A 107 -1.31 -2.99 11.54
CA GLU A 107 -2.26 -3.18 12.64
C GLU A 107 -1.92 -4.40 13.50
N ALA A 108 -1.54 -5.53 12.87
CA ALA A 108 -1.08 -6.71 13.60
C ALA A 108 0.19 -6.44 14.43
N THR A 109 1.17 -5.70 13.87
CA THR A 109 2.38 -5.33 14.61
C THR A 109 2.09 -4.38 15.78
N ARG A 110 1.20 -3.41 15.59
CA ARG A 110 0.75 -2.51 16.67
C ARG A 110 0.05 -3.27 17.79
N SER A 111 -0.88 -4.15 17.44
CA SER A 111 -1.58 -5.00 18.40
C SER A 111 -0.62 -5.92 19.16
N ALA A 112 0.35 -6.54 18.47
CA ALA A 112 1.37 -7.36 19.11
C ALA A 112 2.24 -6.53 20.09
N LEU A 113 2.65 -5.32 19.71
CA LEU A 113 3.38 -4.40 20.59
C LEU A 113 2.54 -3.97 21.80
N GLU A 114 1.24 -3.75 21.62
CA GLU A 114 0.32 -3.39 22.71
C GLU A 114 0.16 -4.54 23.72
N VAL A 115 0.06 -5.79 23.25
CA VAL A 115 0.02 -6.98 24.11
C VAL A 115 1.33 -7.14 24.88
N LEU A 116 2.49 -6.95 24.24
CA LEU A 116 3.80 -6.99 24.90
C LEU A 116 3.97 -5.87 25.93
N ARG A 117 3.46 -4.67 25.64
CA ARG A 117 3.48 -3.56 26.61
C ARG A 117 2.55 -3.81 27.79
N SER A 118 1.33 -4.29 27.54
CA SER A 118 0.32 -4.56 28.56
C SER A 118 0.74 -5.72 29.48
N SER A 119 1.37 -6.77 28.95
CA SER A 119 1.94 -7.85 29.75
C SER A 119 3.07 -7.39 30.66
N ARG A 120 3.96 -6.51 30.18
CA ARG A 120 5.00 -5.89 31.03
C ARG A 120 4.40 -5.01 32.14
N SER A 121 3.32 -4.29 31.87
CA SER A 121 2.64 -3.48 32.89
C SER A 121 1.91 -4.33 33.95
N ALA A 122 1.30 -5.45 33.55
CA ALA A 122 0.67 -6.40 34.48
C ALA A 122 1.69 -7.07 35.41
N ASP A 123 2.86 -7.45 34.88
CA ASP A 123 3.94 -8.08 35.65
C ASP A 123 4.52 -7.14 36.74
N THR A 124 4.62 -5.85 36.45
CA THR A 124 5.06 -4.85 37.46
C THR A 124 4.04 -4.60 38.58
N GLY A 125 2.73 -4.76 38.30
CA GLY A 125 1.68 -4.62 39.31
C GLY A 125 1.56 -5.82 40.24
N GLU A 126 1.70 -7.04 39.71
CA GLU A 126 1.57 -8.28 40.49
C GLU A 126 2.81 -8.59 41.34
N THR A 127 3.99 -8.10 40.97
CA THR A 127 5.22 -8.32 41.74
C THR A 127 5.26 -7.44 43.01
N TYR A 128 4.57 -6.29 43.01
CA TYR A 128 4.47 -5.41 44.19
C TYR A 128 3.47 -5.89 45.25
N ASP A 129 2.51 -6.74 44.90
CA ASP A 129 1.56 -7.31 45.87
C ASP A 129 2.16 -8.49 46.65
N LYS A 130 3.09 -9.22 46.02
CA LYS A 130 3.62 -10.49 46.57
C LYS A 130 4.86 -10.33 47.47
N LEU A 131 5.46 -9.14 47.56
CA LEU A 131 6.76 -8.94 48.24
C LEU A 131 6.79 -7.99 49.44
N GLY A 132 5.68 -7.37 49.88
CA GLY A 132 5.82 -6.51 51.06
C GLY A 132 4.59 -5.77 51.57
N ARG A 133 3.83 -6.45 52.43
CA ARG A 133 3.11 -5.89 53.60
C ARG A 133 2.25 -4.65 53.36
N ILE A 134 0.93 -4.84 53.41
CA ILE A 134 0.05 -3.87 54.07
C ILE A 134 -0.57 -4.54 55.31
N LYS A 135 0.21 -4.57 56.40
CA LYS A 135 -0.37 -4.56 57.74
C LYS A 135 -0.97 -3.17 57.94
N ARG A 136 -2.27 -2.97 57.70
CA ARG A 136 -2.98 -1.87 58.35
C ARG A 136 -3.21 -2.29 59.80
N GLY A 137 -2.59 -1.53 60.69
CA GLY A 137 -2.36 -1.86 62.09
C GLY A 137 -3.64 -2.09 62.91
N TYR A 138 -3.45 -2.94 63.91
CA TYR A 138 -4.34 -3.21 65.03
C TYR A 138 -4.29 -2.06 66.06
N SER A 139 -5.48 -1.57 66.44
CA SER A 139 -5.91 -1.10 67.80
C SER A 139 -5.41 0.26 68.35
N PRO A 140 -6.14 0.92 69.31
CA PRO A 140 -7.00 0.31 70.34
C PRO A 140 -8.35 1.00 70.72
N GLY A 141 -9.26 0.15 71.21
CA GLY A 141 -10.16 0.32 72.37
C GLY A 141 -10.84 1.66 72.69
N ARG A 142 -12.18 1.62 72.76
CA ARG A 142 -12.94 2.16 73.89
C ARG A 142 -14.29 1.45 74.04
N GLN A 143 -14.37 0.60 75.07
CA GLN A 143 -15.60 0.27 75.77
C GLN A 143 -16.05 1.49 76.58
N ALA A 144 -17.35 1.78 76.57
CA ALA A 144 -18.16 2.00 77.77
C ALA A 144 -19.64 2.12 77.36
N ASP A 145 -20.38 1.03 77.57
CA ASP A 145 -21.78 1.06 77.98
C ASP A 145 -21.87 1.50 79.46
N VAL A 146 -22.92 2.26 79.77
CA VAL A 146 -23.69 2.47 81.03
C VAL A 146 -24.12 3.93 81.13
#